data_AF-A0A1Y3YFE8-F1
#
_entry.id   AF-A0A1Y3YFE8-F1
#
_cell.length_a   1.000
_cell.length_b   1.000
_cell.length_c   1.000
_cell.angle_alpha   90.00
_cell.angle_beta   90.00
_cell.angle_gamma   90.00
#
_symmetry.space_group_name_H-M   'P 1'
#
loop_
_entity.id
_entity.type
_entity.pdbx_description
1 polymer ?
#
loop_
_entity_poly.entity_id
_entity_poly.type
_entity_poly.pdbx_seq_one_letter_code
_entity_poly.pdbx_strand_id
1 'polypeptide(L)' 'MVDISQKGATLRFTLEEFDLQAIANLGGQYPARLLFTPGQDQGLLTLKLKQGEDPLRVAQQLVERYTALLPHS' A
#
# COMPACT_ATOMS: atom_id res chain seq x y z
N MET A 1 -6.98 5.99 4.10
CA MET A 1 -6.63 4.58 4.42
C MET A 1 -7.35 4.21 5.70
N VAL A 2 -8.08 3.10 5.70
CA VAL A 2 -9.05 2.78 6.77
C VAL A 2 -8.65 1.58 7.62
N ASP A 3 -7.84 0.66 7.08
CA ASP A 3 -7.32 -0.49 7.82
C ASP A 3 -5.91 -0.84 7.37
N ILE A 4 -5.09 -1.31 8.31
CA ILE A 4 -3.81 -1.98 8.03
C ILE A 4 -3.80 -3.30 8.79
N SER A 5 -3.65 -4.40 8.06
CA SER A 5 -3.56 -5.73 8.64
C SER A 5 -2.38 -6.50 8.07
N GLN A 6 -1.89 -7.48 8.82
CA GLN A 6 -0.80 -8.36 8.41
C GLN A 6 -1.28 -9.81 8.37
N LYS A 7 -0.96 -10.52 7.27
CA LYS A 7 -1.15 -11.96 7.14
C LYS A 7 0.17 -12.61 6.73
N GLY A 8 0.85 -13.24 7.68
CA GLY A 8 2.19 -13.79 7.46
C GLY A 8 3.16 -12.68 7.04
N ALA A 9 3.85 -12.88 5.92
CA ALA A 9 4.78 -11.88 5.36
C ALA A 9 4.10 -10.85 4.45
N THR A 10 2.79 -10.68 4.50
CA THR A 10 2.06 -9.73 3.64
C THR A 10 1.36 -8.67 4.48
N LEU A 11 1.68 -7.41 4.22
CA LEU A 11 0.91 -6.27 4.69
C LEU A 11 -0.26 -6.00 3.74
N ARG A 12 -1.41 -5.64 4.29
CA ARG A 12 -2.64 -5.34 3.58
C ARG A 12 -3.13 -3.97 4.03
N PHE A 13 -3.35 -3.07 3.09
CA PHE A 13 -3.84 -1.73 3.34
C PHE A 13 -5.17 -1.56 2.61
N THR A 14 -6.22 -1.31 3.36
CA THR A 14 -7.56 -1.06 2.82
C THR A 14 -7.73 0.44 2.62
N LEU A 15 -8.06 0.82 1.40
CA LEU A 15 -8.26 2.20 0.96
C LEU A 15 -9.74 2.42 0.67
N GLU A 16 -10.35 3.36 1.36
CA GLU A 16 -11.72 3.82 1.07
C GLU A 16 -11.75 4.70 -0.19
N GLU A 17 -10.81 5.63 -0.29
CA GLU A 17 -10.57 6.44 -1.48
C GLU A 17 -9.16 6.18 -2.01
N PHE A 18 -9.03 6.15 -3.35
CA PHE A 18 -7.74 5.93 -3.99
C PHE A 18 -7.59 6.66 -5.32
N ASP A 19 -6.35 7.05 -5.61
CA ASP A 19 -5.95 7.61 -6.89
C ASP A 19 -5.10 6.59 -7.67
N LEU A 20 -5.51 6.27 -8.90
CA LEU A 20 -4.86 5.24 -9.71
C LEU A 20 -3.44 5.62 -10.15
N GLN A 21 -3.18 6.92 -10.36
CA GLN A 21 -1.84 7.39 -10.73
C GLN A 21 -0.89 7.32 -9.53
N ALA A 22 -1.35 7.69 -8.33
CA ALA A 22 -0.63 7.52 -7.09
C ALA A 22 -0.33 6.03 -6.81
N ILE A 23 -1.30 5.14 -7.03
CA ILE A 23 -1.10 3.68 -6.91
C ILE A 23 -0.04 3.18 -7.91
N ALA A 24 -0.11 3.60 -9.17
CA ALA A 24 0.85 3.20 -10.20
C ALA A 24 2.27 3.66 -9.84
N ASN A 25 2.41 4.92 -9.41
CA ASN A 25 3.69 5.49 -8.97
C ASN A 25 4.24 4.78 -7.73
N LEU A 26 3.38 4.44 -6.77
CA LEU A 26 3.76 3.68 -5.59
C LEU A 26 4.22 2.26 -5.97
N GLY A 27 3.53 1.61 -6.91
CA GLY A 27 3.90 0.30 -7.46
C GLY A 27 5.31 0.28 -8.05
N GLY A 28 5.70 1.36 -8.74
CA GLY A 28 7.07 1.53 -9.26
C GLY A 28 8.16 1.54 -8.17
N GLN A 29 7.83 1.93 -6.94
CA GLN A 29 8.77 1.93 -5.81
C GLN A 29 8.92 0.57 -5.13
N TYR A 30 8.00 -0.37 -5.39
CA TYR A 30 7.96 -1.70 -4.79
C TYR A 30 7.81 -2.81 -5.85
N PRO A 31 8.78 -2.96 -6.77
CA PRO A 31 8.68 -3.87 -7.90
C PRO A 31 8.50 -5.32 -7.44
N ALA A 32 7.58 -6.03 -8.09
CA ALA A 32 7.22 -7.43 -7.84
C ALA A 32 6.74 -7.74 -6.40
N ARG A 33 6.40 -6.72 -5.61
CA ARG A 33 6.03 -6.88 -4.20
C ARG A 33 4.76 -6.15 -3.80
N LEU A 34 4.40 -5.06 -4.50
CA LEU A 34 3.15 -4.34 -4.28
C LEU A 34 2.14 -4.70 -5.36
N LEU A 35 0.96 -5.16 -4.94
CA LEU A 35 -0.18 -5.44 -5.81
C LEU A 35 -1.37 -4.61 -5.35
N PHE A 36 -2.05 -4.00 -6.32
CA PHE A 36 -3.35 -3.37 -6.11
C PHE A 36 -4.46 -4.26 -6.64
N THR A 37 -5.51 -4.43 -5.85
CA THR A 37 -6.76 -5.09 -6.26
C THR A 37 -7.92 -4.13 -6.02
N PRO A 38 -8.61 -3.67 -7.06
CA PRO A 38 -9.83 -2.89 -6.89
C PRO A 38 -10.95 -3.82 -6.37
N GLY A 39 -11.61 -3.43 -5.29
CA GLY A 39 -12.88 -4.02 -4.84
C GLY A 39 -14.09 -3.22 -5.34
N GLN A 40 -15.30 -3.63 -4.97
CA GLN A 40 -16.53 -2.89 -5.32
C GLN A 40 -16.55 -1.48 -4.72
N ASP A 41 -16.19 -1.35 -3.43
CA ASP A 41 -16.25 -0.07 -2.69
C ASP A 41 -14.90 0.37 -2.10
N GLN A 42 -13.88 -0.50 -2.12
CA GLN A 42 -12.59 -0.26 -1.49
C GLN A 42 -11.45 -0.79 -2.35
N GLY A 43 -10.32 -0.10 -2.33
CA GLY A 43 -9.07 -0.57 -2.92
C GLY A 43 -8.23 -1.36 -1.90
N LEU A 44 -7.65 -2.49 -2.32
CA LEU A 44 -6.73 -3.26 -1.48
C LEU A 44 -5.31 -3.17 -2.05
N LEU A 45 -4.39 -2.59 -1.28
CA LEU A 45 -2.95 -2.71 -1.53
C LEU A 45 -2.39 -3.86 -0.71
N THR A 46 -1.60 -4.73 -1.35
CA THR A 46 -0.88 -5.81 -0.67
C THR A 46 0.61 -5.70 -0.92
N LEU A 47 1.39 -5.61 0.15
CA LEU A 47 2.85 -5.54 0.09
C LEU A 47 3.46 -6.79 0.71
N LYS A 48 4.18 -7.57 -0.08
CA LYS A 48 4.96 -8.72 0.42
C LYS A 48 6.25 -8.22 1.07
N LEU A 49 6.44 -8.47 2.36
CA LEU A 49 7.66 -8.23 3.12
C LEU A 49 8.81 -9.14 2.67
N LYS A 50 10.03 -8.61 2.73
CA LYS A 50 11.26 -9.39 2.63
C LYS A 50 11.60 -9.96 4.01
N GLN A 51 12.43 -11.00 4.01
CA GLN A 51 12.97 -11.55 5.24
C GLN A 51 13.74 -10.48 6.03
N GLY A 52 13.45 -10.35 7.33
CA GLY A 52 14.11 -9.41 8.22
C GLY A 52 13.60 -7.96 8.16
N GLU A 53 12.62 -7.65 7.29
CA GLU A 53 11.97 -6.34 7.33
C GLU A 53 11.05 -6.23 8.57
N ASP A 54 11.09 -5.07 9.22
CA ASP A 54 10.16 -4.72 10.28
C ASP A 54 8.79 -4.33 9.68
N PRO A 55 7.71 -5.06 9.98
CA PRO A 55 6.39 -4.81 9.40
C PRO A 55 5.85 -3.40 9.68
N LEU A 56 6.06 -2.87 10.89
CA LEU A 56 5.54 -1.57 11.30
C LEU A 56 6.28 -0.45 10.58
N ARG A 57 7.61 -0.55 10.51
CA ARG A 57 8.44 0.43 9.80
C ARG A 57 8.12 0.44 8.30
N VAL A 58 7.93 -0.73 7.68
CA VAL A 58 7.58 -0.81 6.27
C VAL A 58 6.15 -0.30 6.03
N ALA A 59 5.20 -0.61 6.91
CA ALA A 59 3.85 -0.07 6.82
C ALA A 59 3.85 1.46 6.87
N GLN A 60 4.54 2.05 7.85
CA GLN A 60 4.67 3.50 7.97
C GLN A 60 5.24 4.14 6.70
N GLN A 61 6.34 3.58 6.17
CA GLN A 61 6.97 4.11 4.95
C GLN A 61 6.03 4.04 3.74
N LEU A 62 5.25 2.96 3.60
CA LEU A 62 4.32 2.85 2.49
C LEU A 62 3.23 3.92 2.60
N VAL A 63 2.70 4.16 3.80
CA VAL A 63 1.68 5.18 4.05
C VAL A 63 2.22 6.57 3.73
N GLU A 64 3.39 6.93 4.25
CA GLU A 64 4.03 8.22 3.99
C GLU A 64 4.26 8.45 2.49
N ARG A 65 4.78 7.43 1.79
CA ARG A 65 5.00 7.50 0.34
C ARG A 65 3.69 7.61 -0.44
N TYR A 66 2.66 6.86 -0.05
CA TYR A 66 1.36 6.93 -0.71
C TYR A 66 0.73 8.32 -0.52
N THR A 67 0.72 8.83 0.70
CA THR A 67 0.21 10.17 1.02
C THR A 67 0.94 11.26 0.23
N ALA A 68 2.27 11.18 0.10
CA ALA A 68 3.05 12.14 -0.68
C ALA A 68 2.73 12.13 -2.19
N LEU A 69 2.15 11.05 -2.71
CA LEU A 69 1.76 10.90 -4.11
C LEU A 69 0.32 11.36 -4.39
N LEU A 70 -0.50 11.59 -3.35
CA LEU A 70 -1.87 12.02 -3.54
C LEU A 70 -1.90 13.47 -4.10
N PRO A 71 -2.84 13.76 -5.01
CA PRO A 71 -3.08 15.14 -5.42
C PRO A 71 -3.48 15.96 -4.20
N HIS A 72 -2.81 17.09 -3.99
CA HIS A 72 -3.17 18.03 -2.94
C HIS A 72 -4.26 18.93 -3.52
N SER A 73 -5.49 18.75 -3.04
CA SER A 73 -6.63 19.62 -3.38
C SER A 73 -6.53 20.96 -2.66
#